data_AF-A0AAW4NBA7-F1
#
_entry.id   AF-A0AAW4NBA7-F1
#
_cell.length_a   1.000
_cell.length_b   1.000
_cell.length_c   1.000
_cell.angle_alpha   90.00
_cell.angle_beta   90.00
_cell.angle_gamma   90.00
#
_symmetry.space_group_name_H-M   'P 1'
#
loop_
_entity.id
_entity.type
_entity.pdbx_description
1 polymer ?
#
loop_
_entity_poly.entity_id
_entity_poly.type
_entity_poly.pdbx_seq_one_letter_code
_entity_poly.pdbx_strand_id
1 'polypeptide(L)'
;MQVNLANFNEIHRPIYVLEEERLRQNLSLIKSVAERADMEIILAFKAYALWKTFPIFREYISSTTASSLSEAKLAYHEFGSKAHTFSPAYTDYEIDEIAQCSSHLTFNSLTQYERYHERARRANSDIRLGLRVNPEYSEVGTLLYNPCAPGTRFGVSADKLPQTLPSDIEGFHCHCHCESGADVFERTLAHIEEKFSPWFPQLKWINFGGGHLMTRKDYDVVHLINIIKGFHQRYPHLKIIMEPGSAFGWQTGPLVTQVVDVVEDKGIRTAIINASFTCHMPDCLEMPYMPAVRNAETLEVDDPMKAPEGAHIYRIGGNSCLSGDFMGFWKFYHELEVGENVIFEDMLHYTTVKTNTFNGITHPSIGIVHLDGKLEILRDFSYEDYRSRMD
;
A
#
# COMPACT_ATOMS: atom_id res chain seq x y z
N MET A 1 -19.25 -19.76 5.66
CA MET A 1 -20.30 -19.93 4.63
C MET A 1 -19.63 -20.24 3.31
N GLN A 2 -20.16 -21.11 2.46
CA GLN A 2 -19.61 -21.26 1.09
C GLN A 2 -20.04 -20.06 0.26
N VAL A 3 -19.14 -19.48 -0.53
CA VAL A 3 -19.43 -18.30 -1.35
C VAL A 3 -19.05 -18.54 -2.80
N ASN A 4 -19.89 -18.05 -3.71
CA ASN A 4 -19.56 -18.08 -5.12
C ASN A 4 -18.65 -16.89 -5.46
N LEU A 5 -17.36 -17.15 -5.64
CA LEU A 5 -16.38 -16.11 -5.98
C LEU A 5 -16.67 -15.36 -7.28
N ALA A 6 -17.56 -15.84 -8.16
CA ALA A 6 -17.93 -15.14 -9.39
C ALA A 6 -18.88 -13.96 -9.14
N ASN A 7 -19.82 -14.07 -8.18
CA ASN A 7 -20.90 -13.09 -7.99
C ASN A 7 -21.25 -12.74 -6.54
N PHE A 8 -20.74 -13.50 -5.56
CA PHE A 8 -20.99 -13.31 -4.14
C PHE A 8 -22.48 -13.24 -3.77
N ASN A 9 -23.36 -13.95 -4.47
CA ASN A 9 -24.81 -13.89 -4.25
C ASN A 9 -25.24 -14.25 -2.82
N GLU A 10 -24.41 -14.96 -2.06
CA GLU A 10 -24.65 -15.32 -0.66
C GLU A 10 -24.34 -14.16 0.33
N ILE A 11 -23.74 -13.07 -0.15
CA ILE A 11 -23.35 -11.91 0.63
C ILE A 11 -24.41 -10.81 0.46
N HIS A 12 -24.94 -10.33 1.59
CA HIS A 12 -26.01 -9.32 1.65
C HIS A 12 -25.65 -8.11 2.53
N ARG A 13 -24.36 -7.88 2.74
CA ARG A 13 -23.79 -6.75 3.49
C ARG A 13 -22.46 -6.37 2.85
N PRO A 14 -22.05 -5.09 2.90
CA PRO A 14 -20.81 -4.67 2.30
C PRO A 14 -19.62 -5.34 3.02
N ILE A 15 -18.68 -5.89 2.25
CA ILE A 15 -17.54 -6.63 2.79
C ILE A 15 -16.34 -6.58 1.85
N TYR A 16 -15.16 -6.35 2.42
CA TYR A 16 -13.89 -6.61 1.77
C TYR A 16 -13.57 -8.10 1.88
N VAL A 17 -13.40 -8.78 0.74
CA VAL A 17 -13.19 -10.23 0.70
C VAL A 17 -11.78 -10.53 0.21
N LEU A 18 -10.91 -11.02 1.09
CA LEU A 18 -9.60 -11.54 0.72
C LEU A 18 -9.71 -12.97 0.18
N GLU A 19 -9.24 -13.21 -1.04
CA GLU A 19 -9.12 -14.56 -1.60
C GLU A 19 -7.75 -15.13 -1.23
N GLU A 20 -7.72 -16.13 -0.32
CA GLU A 20 -6.47 -16.71 0.21
C GLU A 20 -5.57 -17.24 -0.92
N GLU A 21 -6.16 -17.88 -1.92
CA GLU A 21 -5.42 -18.43 -3.06
C GLU A 21 -4.64 -17.34 -3.81
N ARG A 22 -5.26 -16.20 -4.10
CA ARG A 22 -4.62 -15.08 -4.80
C ARG A 22 -3.53 -14.44 -3.96
N LEU A 23 -3.75 -14.27 -2.65
CA LEU A 23 -2.72 -13.79 -1.73
C LEU A 23 -1.50 -14.72 -1.74
N ARG A 24 -1.70 -16.04 -1.65
CA ARG A 24 -0.62 -17.03 -1.68
C ARG A 24 0.12 -17.04 -3.02
N GLN A 25 -0.55 -16.79 -4.14
CA GLN A 25 0.10 -16.62 -5.45
C GLN A 25 1.04 -15.42 -5.47
N ASN A 26 0.58 -14.25 -4.99
CA ASN A 26 1.41 -13.06 -4.86
C ASN A 26 2.62 -13.30 -3.96
N LEU A 27 2.41 -13.90 -2.78
CA LEU A 27 3.47 -14.23 -1.83
C LEU A 27 4.49 -15.20 -2.40
N SER A 28 4.04 -16.22 -3.15
CA SER A 28 4.93 -17.19 -3.79
C SER A 28 5.81 -16.53 -4.85
N LEU A 29 5.26 -15.63 -5.65
CA LEU A 29 6.03 -14.86 -6.64
C LEU A 29 7.07 -13.98 -5.94
N ILE A 30 6.66 -13.19 -4.94
CA ILE A 30 7.54 -12.31 -4.19
C ILE A 30 8.70 -13.09 -3.56
N LYS A 31 8.43 -14.23 -2.92
CA LYS A 31 9.45 -15.11 -2.36
C LYS A 31 10.43 -15.59 -3.43
N SER A 32 9.95 -16.06 -4.58
CA SER A 32 10.79 -16.48 -5.71
C SER A 32 11.68 -15.34 -6.21
N VAL A 33 11.17 -14.10 -6.29
CA VAL A 33 11.96 -12.92 -6.69
C VAL A 33 13.07 -12.65 -5.69
N ALA A 34 12.74 -12.63 -4.40
CA ALA A 34 13.70 -12.41 -3.31
C ALA A 34 14.85 -13.45 -3.36
N GLU A 35 14.51 -14.75 -3.45
CA GLU A 35 15.47 -15.85 -3.50
C GLU A 35 16.35 -15.80 -4.76
N ARG A 36 15.76 -15.55 -5.94
CA ARG A 36 16.49 -15.55 -7.21
C ARG A 36 17.41 -14.34 -7.37
N ALA A 37 17.11 -13.23 -6.70
CA ALA A 37 17.87 -11.99 -6.78
C ALA A 37 18.80 -11.75 -5.57
N ASP A 38 18.78 -12.63 -4.57
CA ASP A 38 19.52 -12.47 -3.31
C ASP A 38 19.25 -11.11 -2.63
N MET A 39 17.96 -10.82 -2.40
CA MET A 39 17.51 -9.62 -1.71
C MET A 39 16.47 -9.95 -0.64
N GLU A 40 16.28 -9.04 0.31
CA GLU A 40 15.18 -9.11 1.27
C GLU A 40 13.99 -8.30 0.74
N ILE A 41 12.79 -8.91 0.71
CA ILE A 41 11.56 -8.21 0.39
C ILE A 41 10.67 -8.18 1.64
N ILE A 42 10.29 -6.99 2.09
CA ILE A 42 9.54 -6.77 3.32
C ILE A 42 8.18 -6.13 3.03
N LEU A 43 7.16 -6.46 3.82
CA LEU A 43 5.81 -5.93 3.63
C LEU A 43 5.71 -4.49 4.17
N ALA A 44 5.22 -3.56 3.34
CA ALA A 44 4.91 -2.20 3.79
C ALA A 44 3.47 -2.04 4.30
N PHE A 45 3.34 -1.80 5.61
CA PHE A 45 2.04 -1.68 6.29
C PHE A 45 1.19 -0.51 5.81
N LYS A 46 1.81 0.56 5.32
CA LYS A 46 1.10 1.69 4.69
C LYS A 46 0.12 1.28 3.60
N ALA A 47 0.35 0.15 2.93
CA ALA A 47 -0.51 -0.38 1.88
C ALA A 47 -1.40 -1.52 2.38
N TYR A 48 -0.91 -2.35 3.29
CA TYR A 48 -1.61 -3.55 3.77
C TYR A 48 -1.23 -3.89 5.21
N ALA A 49 -2.20 -3.88 6.12
CA ALA A 49 -1.98 -4.16 7.55
C ALA A 49 -3.06 -5.06 8.17
N LEU A 50 -3.70 -5.92 7.37
CA LEU A 50 -4.71 -6.87 7.85
C LEU A 50 -4.06 -8.00 8.67
N TRP A 51 -3.73 -7.71 9.93
CA TRP A 51 -2.84 -8.54 10.75
C TRP A 51 -3.29 -9.98 10.97
N LYS A 52 -4.60 -10.26 10.90
CA LYS A 52 -5.14 -11.62 11.01
C LYS A 52 -4.63 -12.57 9.92
N THR A 53 -4.09 -12.03 8.83
CA THR A 53 -3.52 -12.82 7.73
C THR A 53 -2.01 -13.00 7.86
N PHE A 54 -1.34 -12.32 8.80
CA PHE A 54 0.10 -12.44 9.00
C PHE A 54 0.62 -13.88 9.24
N PRO A 55 -0.15 -14.82 9.83
CA PRO A 55 0.23 -16.24 9.82
C PRO A 55 0.57 -16.78 8.43
N ILE A 56 -0.17 -16.38 7.39
CA ILE A 56 0.08 -16.77 6.00
C ILE A 56 1.36 -16.09 5.49
N PHE A 57 1.51 -14.78 5.73
CA PHE A 57 2.70 -14.02 5.29
C PHE A 57 4.00 -14.59 5.83
N ARG A 58 4.01 -15.05 7.10
CA ARG A 58 5.18 -15.64 7.76
C ARG A 58 5.71 -16.91 7.08
N GLU A 59 4.90 -17.56 6.24
CA GLU A 59 5.36 -18.71 5.44
C GLU A 59 6.31 -18.27 4.29
N TYR A 60 6.30 -16.99 3.93
CA TYR A 60 6.96 -16.45 2.73
C TYR A 60 7.96 -15.33 3.01
N ILE A 61 7.70 -14.48 4.00
CA ILE A 61 8.55 -13.35 4.38
C ILE A 61 8.78 -13.31 5.90
N SER A 62 9.88 -12.71 6.33
CA SER A 62 10.29 -12.68 7.75
C SER A 62 10.24 -11.31 8.41
N SER A 63 10.02 -10.24 7.62
CA SER A 63 10.21 -8.86 8.07
C SER A 63 9.19 -7.93 7.42
N THR A 64 8.89 -6.82 8.08
CA THR A 64 7.97 -5.77 7.61
C THR A 64 8.59 -4.39 7.74
N THR A 65 8.04 -3.40 7.05
CA THR A 65 8.39 -1.99 7.22
C THR A 65 7.23 -1.22 7.87
N ALA A 66 7.58 -0.29 8.74
CA ALA A 66 6.67 0.52 9.52
C ALA A 66 7.01 2.01 9.37
N SER A 67 5.99 2.85 9.48
CA SER A 67 6.07 4.30 9.34
C SER A 67 5.60 5.08 10.57
N SER A 68 5.13 4.37 11.60
CA SER A 68 4.63 4.93 12.85
C SER A 68 4.87 3.97 14.02
N LEU A 69 4.68 4.45 15.26
CA LEU A 69 4.74 3.61 16.46
C LEU A 69 3.70 2.47 16.40
N SER A 70 2.48 2.77 15.95
CA SER A 70 1.41 1.76 15.84
C SER A 70 1.76 0.66 14.84
N GLU A 71 2.33 1.01 13.68
CA GLU A 71 2.79 0.02 12.71
C GLU A 71 3.98 -0.80 13.24
N ALA A 72 4.92 -0.17 13.94
CA ALA A 72 6.05 -0.88 14.54
C ALA A 72 5.59 -1.87 15.62
N LYS A 73 4.62 -1.47 16.46
CA LYS A 73 3.97 -2.36 17.43
C LYS A 73 3.22 -3.49 16.76
N LEU A 74 2.49 -3.22 15.67
CA LEU A 74 1.79 -4.24 14.91
C LEU A 74 2.77 -5.28 14.34
N ALA A 75 3.93 -4.84 13.85
CA ALA A 75 4.98 -5.75 13.38
C ALA A 75 5.50 -6.62 14.52
N TYR A 76 5.81 -6.00 15.65
CA TYR A 76 6.39 -6.69 16.79
C TYR A 76 5.41 -7.70 17.43
N HIS A 77 4.16 -7.29 17.66
CA HIS A 77 3.17 -8.11 18.37
C HIS A 77 2.44 -9.11 17.46
N GLU A 78 1.95 -8.66 16.30
CA GLU A 78 1.08 -9.49 15.46
C GLU A 78 1.83 -10.20 14.34
N PHE A 79 2.80 -9.51 13.72
CA PHE A 79 3.64 -10.16 12.72
C PHE A 79 4.70 -11.05 13.38
N GLY A 80 5.20 -10.68 14.56
CA GLY A 80 6.18 -11.45 15.33
C GLY A 80 7.64 -11.17 14.95
N SER A 81 7.91 -10.03 14.30
CA SER A 81 9.26 -9.59 13.93
C SER A 81 9.45 -8.12 14.24
N LYS A 82 10.69 -7.70 14.56
CA LYS A 82 11.01 -6.27 14.63
C LYS A 82 10.93 -5.63 13.23
N ALA A 83 10.33 -4.45 13.13
CA ALA A 83 10.14 -3.73 11.86
C ALA A 83 11.42 -3.07 11.35
N HIS A 84 11.45 -2.77 10.05
CA HIS A 84 12.28 -1.71 9.50
C HIS A 84 11.47 -0.42 9.59
N THR A 85 11.86 0.52 10.45
CA THR A 85 11.03 1.71 10.68
C THR A 85 11.62 2.94 10.01
N PHE A 86 10.78 3.67 9.28
CA PHE A 86 11.08 4.98 8.72
C PHE A 86 9.98 5.97 9.08
N SER A 87 10.31 7.09 9.73
CA SER A 87 9.39 8.21 9.89
C SER A 87 10.02 9.50 9.34
N PRO A 88 9.25 10.39 8.68
CA PRO A 88 9.72 11.74 8.39
C PRO A 88 10.01 12.56 9.65
N ALA A 89 9.41 12.21 10.79
CA ALA A 89 9.53 12.94 12.04
C ALA A 89 9.33 12.01 13.25
N TYR A 90 10.43 11.55 13.87
CA TYR A 90 10.36 10.90 15.18
C TYR A 90 10.13 11.94 16.29
N THR A 91 9.42 11.51 17.32
CA THR A 91 9.01 12.35 18.46
C THR A 91 9.64 11.85 19.76
N ASP A 92 9.83 12.76 20.73
CA ASP A 92 10.45 12.42 22.02
C ASP A 92 9.67 11.37 22.81
N TYR A 93 8.36 11.30 22.61
CA TYR A 93 7.47 10.42 23.38
C TYR A 93 7.26 9.04 22.73
N GLU A 94 7.69 8.83 21.48
CA GLU A 94 7.53 7.54 20.78
C GLU A 94 8.87 6.84 20.46
N ILE A 95 9.97 7.58 20.33
CA ILE A 95 11.22 7.05 19.77
C ILE A 95 11.77 5.82 20.50
N ASP A 96 11.63 5.75 21.83
CA ASP A 96 12.13 4.62 22.61
C ASP A 96 11.37 3.33 22.28
N GLU A 97 10.04 3.38 22.26
CA GLU A 97 9.19 2.23 21.92
C GLU A 97 9.32 1.86 20.45
N ILE A 98 9.43 2.85 19.55
CA ILE A 98 9.74 2.62 18.14
C ILE A 98 11.05 1.83 18.03
N ALA A 99 12.11 2.28 18.69
CA ALA A 99 13.42 1.62 18.63
C ALA A 99 13.37 0.19 19.18
N GLN A 100 12.63 -0.07 20.27
CA GLN A 100 12.43 -1.42 20.83
C GLN A 100 11.75 -2.36 19.83
N CYS A 101 10.78 -1.86 19.07
CA CYS A 101 10.04 -2.62 18.07
C CYS A 101 10.76 -2.74 16.72
N SER A 102 11.95 -2.14 16.55
CA SER A 102 12.61 -1.99 15.25
C SER A 102 13.97 -2.70 15.15
N SER A 103 14.23 -3.39 14.04
CA SER A 103 15.53 -3.96 13.70
C SER A 103 16.39 -2.94 12.96
N HIS A 104 15.74 -2.09 12.15
CA HIS A 104 16.33 -0.97 11.44
C HIS A 104 15.55 0.30 11.76
N LEU A 105 16.25 1.42 11.91
CA LEU A 105 15.65 2.74 12.09
C LEU A 105 16.30 3.73 11.15
N THR A 106 15.52 4.18 10.17
CA THR A 106 15.97 5.10 9.14
C THR A 106 15.54 6.52 9.52
N PHE A 107 16.50 7.43 9.61
CA PHE A 107 16.24 8.85 9.82
C PHE A 107 16.01 9.57 8.50
N ASN A 108 15.04 10.49 8.49
CA ASN A 108 14.74 11.31 7.33
C ASN A 108 15.75 12.47 7.12
N SER A 109 16.44 12.89 8.18
CA SER A 109 17.38 14.02 8.14
C SER A 109 18.52 13.86 9.15
N LEU A 110 19.63 14.57 8.91
CA LEU A 110 20.77 14.61 9.85
C LEU A 110 20.39 15.20 11.21
N THR A 111 19.51 16.21 11.26
CA THR A 111 19.04 16.79 12.52
C THR A 111 18.23 15.78 13.37
N GLN A 112 17.41 14.94 12.73
CA GLN A 112 16.70 13.87 13.44
C GLN A 112 17.66 12.79 13.94
N TYR A 113 18.65 12.43 13.12
CA TYR A 113 19.72 11.52 13.51
C TYR A 113 20.50 12.04 14.73
N GLU A 114 21.00 13.28 14.68
CA GLU A 114 21.75 13.93 15.77
C GLU A 114 20.98 13.90 17.09
N ARG A 115 19.67 14.18 17.02
CA ARG A 115 18.80 14.23 18.20
C ARG A 115 18.55 12.85 18.83
N TYR A 116 18.46 11.78 18.03
CA TYR A 116 17.85 10.52 18.48
C TYR A 116 18.71 9.26 18.37
N HIS A 117 19.80 9.24 17.60
CA HIS A 117 20.58 8.02 17.38
C HIS A 117 21.05 7.34 18.67
N GLU A 118 21.62 8.10 19.62
CA GLU A 118 22.03 7.55 20.93
C GLU A 118 20.85 7.03 21.75
N ARG A 119 19.71 7.74 21.68
CA ARG A 119 18.51 7.38 22.45
C ARG A 119 17.89 6.09 21.89
N ALA A 120 17.81 5.97 20.57
CA ALA A 120 17.39 4.75 19.90
C ALA A 120 18.31 3.56 20.25
N ARG A 121 19.63 3.75 20.27
CA ARG A 121 20.58 2.69 20.71
C ARG A 121 20.46 2.33 22.18
N ARG A 122 20.19 3.29 23.06
CA ARG A 122 19.94 3.03 24.48
C ARG A 122 18.69 2.19 24.68
N ALA A 123 17.64 2.44 23.90
CA ALA A 123 16.40 1.66 23.93
C ALA A 123 16.53 0.28 23.28
N ASN A 124 17.39 0.14 22.27
CA ASN A 124 17.67 -1.11 21.57
C ASN A 124 19.13 -1.13 21.06
N SER A 125 20.00 -1.86 21.75
CA SER A 125 21.44 -1.93 21.43
C SER A 125 21.74 -2.52 20.06
N ASP A 126 20.84 -3.36 19.52
CA ASP A 126 21.04 -4.10 18.28
C ASP A 126 20.47 -3.36 17.05
N ILE A 127 19.95 -2.14 17.24
CA ILE A 127 19.31 -1.37 16.17
C ILE A 127 20.32 -0.94 15.11
N ARG A 128 19.97 -1.13 13.84
CA ARG A 128 20.75 -0.67 12.69
C ARG A 128 20.21 0.67 12.23
N LEU A 129 21.05 1.70 12.24
CA LEU A 129 20.63 3.04 11.88
C LEU A 129 20.92 3.30 10.40
N GLY A 130 20.02 4.03 9.75
CA GLY A 130 20.17 4.42 8.36
C GLY A 130 19.72 5.85 8.10
N LEU A 131 20.01 6.34 6.90
CA LEU A 131 19.52 7.63 6.41
C LEU A 131 18.67 7.43 5.17
N ARG A 132 17.51 8.08 5.14
CA ARG A 132 16.78 8.24 3.89
C ARG A 132 17.49 9.28 3.04
N VAL A 133 17.76 8.95 1.80
CA VAL A 133 18.41 9.84 0.83
C VAL A 133 17.44 10.17 -0.30
N ASN A 134 17.61 11.33 -0.92
CA ASN A 134 16.79 11.79 -2.02
C ASN A 134 17.61 11.83 -3.32
N PRO A 135 17.35 10.92 -4.27
CA PRO A 135 17.96 10.95 -5.60
C PRO A 135 17.50 12.11 -6.48
N GLU A 136 16.45 12.83 -6.08
CA GLU A 136 15.85 13.95 -6.81
C GLU A 136 15.40 13.56 -8.23
N TYR A 137 15.07 12.27 -8.39
CA TYR A 137 14.58 11.70 -9.64
C TYR A 137 13.51 10.64 -9.35
N SER A 138 12.37 10.78 -10.01
CA SER A 138 11.18 9.94 -9.88
C SER A 138 10.29 10.14 -11.11
N GLU A 139 9.73 9.06 -11.64
CA GLU A 139 8.78 9.09 -12.77
C GLU A 139 7.31 9.04 -12.32
N VAL A 140 7.03 9.31 -11.04
CA VAL A 140 5.65 9.38 -10.54
C VAL A 140 4.95 10.63 -11.07
N GLY A 141 3.92 10.43 -11.90
CA GLY A 141 3.16 11.50 -12.55
C GLY A 141 2.35 12.38 -11.60
N THR A 142 1.88 11.83 -10.48
CA THR A 142 1.08 12.57 -9.49
C THR A 142 1.96 13.13 -8.37
N LEU A 143 2.01 14.46 -8.24
CA LEU A 143 2.85 15.14 -7.23
C LEU A 143 2.57 14.71 -5.79
N LEU A 144 1.31 14.40 -5.45
CA LEU A 144 0.91 13.93 -4.11
C LEU A 144 1.69 12.68 -3.67
N TYR A 145 2.07 11.83 -4.62
CA TYR A 145 2.79 10.58 -4.40
C TYR A 145 4.24 10.62 -4.88
N ASN A 146 4.76 11.78 -5.28
CA ASN A 146 6.14 11.92 -5.74
C ASN A 146 7.07 12.29 -4.57
N PRO A 147 7.84 11.33 -4.00
CA PRO A 147 8.73 11.60 -2.87
C PRO A 147 9.96 12.45 -3.24
N CYS A 148 10.26 12.60 -4.53
CA CYS A 148 11.41 13.33 -5.06
C CYS A 148 11.02 14.67 -5.68
N ALA A 149 9.77 15.12 -5.48
CA ALA A 149 9.30 16.41 -6.01
C ALA A 149 10.18 17.58 -5.51
N PRO A 150 10.32 18.67 -6.29
CA PRO A 150 11.03 19.86 -5.84
C PRO A 150 10.49 20.38 -4.49
N GLY A 151 11.39 20.64 -3.55
CA GLY A 151 11.01 21.05 -2.18
C GLY A 151 10.49 19.91 -1.30
N THR A 152 10.66 18.65 -1.72
CA THR A 152 10.28 17.48 -0.91
C THR A 152 10.91 17.54 0.49
N ARG A 153 10.12 17.15 1.48
CA ARG A 153 10.57 16.99 2.88
C ARG A 153 11.23 15.63 3.13
N PHE A 154 11.35 14.77 2.12
CA PHE A 154 11.76 13.39 2.27
C PHE A 154 13.20 13.14 1.84
N GLY A 155 14.02 12.68 2.78
CA GLY A 155 15.40 12.29 2.56
C GLY A 155 16.39 13.44 2.41
N VAL A 156 17.67 13.13 2.59
CA VAL A 156 18.79 14.07 2.44
C VAL A 156 19.31 14.01 1.00
N SER A 157 19.44 15.16 0.35
CA SER A 157 20.06 15.29 -0.97
C SER A 157 21.59 15.16 -0.88
N ALA A 158 22.23 14.71 -1.95
CA ALA A 158 23.66 14.40 -1.96
C ALA A 158 24.56 15.60 -1.59
N ASP A 159 24.17 16.81 -1.98
CA ASP A 159 24.87 18.07 -1.66
C ASP A 159 24.90 18.41 -0.15
N LYS A 160 24.02 17.80 0.64
CA LYS A 160 23.89 18.02 2.08
C LYS A 160 24.53 16.91 2.91
N LEU A 161 25.00 15.83 2.29
CA LEU A 161 25.65 14.74 3.00
C LEU A 161 27.14 15.08 3.27
N PRO A 162 27.65 14.78 4.47
CA PRO A 162 29.08 14.86 4.72
C PRO A 162 29.81 13.80 3.90
N GLN A 163 31.06 14.06 3.50
CA GLN A 163 31.87 13.09 2.75
C GLN A 163 32.06 11.76 3.51
N THR A 164 32.26 11.83 4.83
CA THR A 164 32.27 10.68 5.72
C THR A 164 30.98 10.70 6.54
N LEU A 165 30.21 9.62 6.46
CA LEU A 165 28.97 9.50 7.23
C LEU A 165 29.28 9.36 8.72
N PRO A 166 28.32 9.70 9.61
CA PRO A 166 28.42 9.29 11.00
C PRO A 166 28.67 7.79 11.10
N SER A 167 29.60 7.39 11.97
CA SER A 167 30.18 6.03 11.99
C SER A 167 29.19 4.89 12.25
N ASP A 168 28.00 5.21 12.71
CA ASP A 168 26.98 4.26 13.13
C ASP A 168 25.75 4.25 12.20
N ILE A 169 25.78 5.06 11.12
CA ILE A 169 24.91 4.92 9.95
C ILE A 169 25.44 3.76 9.10
N GLU A 170 24.61 2.73 8.96
CA GLU A 170 24.97 1.49 8.28
C GLU A 170 24.27 1.32 6.93
N GLY A 171 23.35 2.20 6.55
CA GLY A 171 22.65 2.03 5.30
C GLY A 171 21.85 3.23 4.83
N PHE A 172 21.49 3.17 3.55
CA PHE A 172 20.64 4.16 2.90
C PHE A 172 19.28 3.58 2.56
N HIS A 173 18.28 4.46 2.57
CA HIS A 173 16.93 4.19 2.12
C HIS A 173 16.55 5.16 1.02
N CYS A 174 16.15 4.62 -0.13
CA CYS A 174 15.70 5.36 -1.29
C CYS A 174 14.27 4.91 -1.60
N HIS A 175 13.31 5.83 -1.63
CA HIS A 175 11.95 5.51 -2.10
C HIS A 175 11.55 6.55 -3.14
N CYS A 176 11.41 6.11 -4.38
CA CYS A 176 11.24 6.93 -5.58
C CYS A 176 10.07 6.48 -6.48
N HIS A 177 9.35 5.42 -6.12
CA HIS A 177 8.40 4.75 -7.00
C HIS A 177 6.98 4.71 -6.43
N CYS A 178 6.01 4.72 -7.33
CA CYS A 178 4.61 4.40 -7.10
C CYS A 178 4.15 3.55 -8.29
N GLU A 179 3.68 2.33 -8.03
CA GLU A 179 3.17 1.37 -9.03
C GLU A 179 4.01 1.24 -10.33
N SER A 180 5.32 1.33 -10.19
CA SER A 180 6.28 1.40 -11.30
C SER A 180 6.74 0.02 -11.75
N GLY A 181 7.14 -0.08 -13.03
CA GLY A 181 7.76 -1.26 -13.64
C GLY A 181 9.26 -1.39 -13.32
N ALA A 182 9.84 -2.53 -13.67
CA ALA A 182 11.29 -2.78 -13.51
C ALA A 182 12.16 -1.85 -14.37
N ASP A 183 11.66 -1.45 -15.54
CA ASP A 183 12.33 -0.51 -16.45
C ASP A 183 12.48 0.89 -15.81
N VAL A 184 11.48 1.34 -15.07
CA VAL A 184 11.53 2.59 -14.30
C VAL A 184 12.58 2.46 -13.18
N PHE A 185 12.63 1.31 -12.51
CA PHE A 185 13.64 1.05 -11.49
C PHE A 185 15.07 1.04 -12.05
N GLU A 186 15.30 0.51 -13.24
CA GLU A 186 16.60 0.58 -13.90
C GLU A 186 17.07 2.04 -14.08
N ARG A 187 16.16 2.91 -14.56
CA ARG A 187 16.46 4.33 -14.75
C ARG A 187 16.69 5.06 -13.43
N THR A 188 15.87 4.82 -12.40
CA THR A 188 16.08 5.45 -11.08
C THR A 188 17.34 4.92 -10.40
N LEU A 189 17.68 3.64 -10.57
CA LEU A 189 18.89 3.05 -10.01
C LEU A 189 20.14 3.70 -10.59
N ALA A 190 20.17 4.00 -11.89
CA ALA A 190 21.28 4.74 -12.50
C ALA A 190 21.50 6.11 -11.83
N HIS A 191 20.44 6.85 -11.51
CA HIS A 191 20.52 8.12 -10.79
C HIS A 191 20.97 7.95 -9.34
N ILE A 192 20.51 6.88 -8.67
CA ILE A 192 20.96 6.53 -7.32
C ILE A 192 22.47 6.24 -7.31
N GLU A 193 22.96 5.45 -8.28
CA GLU A 193 24.39 5.12 -8.40
C GLU A 193 25.22 6.36 -8.75
N GLU A 194 24.77 7.18 -9.70
CA GLU A 194 25.46 8.43 -10.07
C GLU A 194 25.66 9.34 -8.86
N LYS A 195 24.60 9.53 -8.05
CA LYS A 195 24.63 10.47 -6.93
C LYS A 195 25.25 9.90 -5.68
N PHE A 196 24.95 8.66 -5.30
CA PHE A 196 25.23 8.14 -3.96
C PHE A 196 26.29 7.05 -3.89
N SER A 197 26.77 6.52 -5.04
CA SER A 197 27.82 5.50 -5.02
C SER A 197 29.11 5.87 -4.28
N PRO A 198 29.55 7.15 -4.16
CA PRO A 198 30.70 7.51 -3.34
C PRO A 198 30.58 7.11 -1.86
N TRP A 199 29.36 6.94 -1.33
CA TRP A 199 29.11 6.55 0.05
C TRP A 199 28.91 5.04 0.24
N PHE A 200 28.62 4.28 -0.82
CA PHE A 200 28.31 2.85 -0.71
C PHE A 200 29.41 2.01 -0.03
N PRO A 201 30.72 2.31 -0.14
CA PRO A 201 31.75 1.59 0.61
C PRO A 201 31.62 1.73 2.14
N GLN A 202 30.89 2.73 2.64
CA GLN A 202 30.65 2.96 4.07
C GLN A 202 29.41 2.22 4.60
N LEU A 203 28.58 1.67 3.71
CA LEU A 203 27.29 1.07 4.04
C LEU A 203 27.37 -0.46 4.10
N LYS A 204 26.44 -1.05 4.85
CA LYS A 204 26.19 -2.50 4.95
C LYS A 204 24.92 -2.90 4.21
N TRP A 205 23.97 -1.99 4.04
CA TRP A 205 22.70 -2.27 3.37
C TRP A 205 22.15 -1.05 2.61
N ILE A 206 21.33 -1.33 1.61
CA ILE A 206 20.54 -0.33 0.88
C ILE A 206 19.11 -0.83 0.71
N ASN A 207 18.15 0.03 1.03
CA ASN A 207 16.72 -0.24 0.85
C ASN A 207 16.19 0.62 -0.31
N PHE A 208 15.71 -0.02 -1.38
CA PHE A 208 15.17 0.64 -2.58
C PHE A 208 13.67 0.98 -2.48
N GLY A 209 13.12 0.94 -1.28
CA GLY A 209 11.77 1.41 -1.01
C GLY A 209 10.70 0.52 -1.62
N GLY A 210 9.46 1.00 -1.59
CA GLY A 210 8.32 0.37 -2.23
C GLY A 210 8.05 0.91 -3.64
N GLY A 211 6.87 0.60 -4.17
CA GLY A 211 6.42 1.05 -5.50
C GLY A 211 6.75 0.08 -6.64
N HIS A 212 7.43 -1.02 -6.34
CA HIS A 212 7.74 -2.10 -7.28
C HIS A 212 6.55 -3.06 -7.40
N LEU A 213 5.72 -2.89 -8.43
CA LEU A 213 4.46 -3.64 -8.55
C LEU A 213 4.65 -5.00 -9.25
N MET A 214 5.51 -5.84 -8.69
CA MET A 214 5.99 -7.08 -9.32
C MET A 214 4.94 -8.18 -9.53
N THR A 215 3.78 -8.06 -8.89
CA THR A 215 2.65 -8.99 -9.02
C THR A 215 1.63 -8.54 -10.07
N ARG A 216 1.84 -7.37 -10.70
CA ARG A 216 1.06 -6.97 -11.87
C ARG A 216 1.41 -7.87 -13.06
N LYS A 217 0.40 -8.25 -13.84
CA LYS A 217 0.50 -9.25 -14.92
C LYS A 217 1.58 -8.95 -15.97
N ASP A 218 1.80 -7.67 -16.29
CA ASP A 218 2.76 -7.19 -17.29
C ASP A 218 4.12 -6.77 -16.70
N TYR A 219 4.35 -6.99 -15.40
CA TYR A 219 5.63 -6.63 -14.78
C TYR A 219 6.75 -7.59 -15.22
N ASP A 220 7.87 -7.05 -15.72
CA ASP A 220 9.04 -7.85 -16.08
C ASP A 220 9.88 -8.23 -14.86
N VAL A 221 9.49 -9.34 -14.24
CA VAL A 221 10.17 -9.91 -13.07
C VAL A 221 11.60 -10.35 -13.40
N VAL A 222 11.85 -10.84 -14.62
CA VAL A 222 13.19 -11.31 -15.01
C VAL A 222 14.14 -10.12 -15.12
N HIS A 223 13.67 -9.00 -15.68
CA HIS A 223 14.43 -7.75 -15.73
C HIS A 223 14.78 -7.24 -14.33
N LEU A 224 13.82 -7.21 -13.40
CA LEU A 224 14.09 -6.84 -12.00
C LEU A 224 15.21 -7.68 -11.37
N ILE A 225 15.14 -9.01 -11.54
CA ILE A 225 16.15 -9.93 -11.00
C ILE A 225 17.53 -9.63 -11.61
N ASN A 226 17.59 -9.35 -12.91
CA ASN A 226 18.85 -9.03 -13.59
C ASN A 226 19.44 -7.69 -13.14
N ILE A 227 18.60 -6.65 -12.96
CA ILE A 227 19.01 -5.35 -12.42
C ILE A 227 19.67 -5.55 -11.04
N ILE A 228 19.01 -6.30 -10.16
CA ILE A 228 19.47 -6.51 -8.78
C ILE A 228 20.76 -7.33 -8.75
N LYS A 229 20.87 -8.39 -9.56
CA LYS A 229 22.13 -9.15 -9.70
C LYS A 229 23.27 -8.29 -10.21
N GLY A 230 23.00 -7.42 -11.19
CA GLY A 230 23.97 -6.46 -11.68
C GLY A 230 24.45 -5.51 -10.59
N PHE A 231 23.52 -4.98 -9.79
CA PHE A 231 23.86 -4.12 -8.65
C PHE A 231 24.70 -4.86 -7.60
N HIS A 232 24.30 -6.09 -7.25
CA HIS A 232 25.05 -6.92 -6.30
C HIS A 232 26.47 -7.25 -6.80
N GLN A 233 26.65 -7.48 -8.11
CA GLN A 233 27.98 -7.68 -8.69
C GLN A 233 28.88 -6.44 -8.53
N ARG A 234 28.32 -5.24 -8.62
CA ARG A 234 29.05 -3.97 -8.44
C ARG A 234 29.32 -3.67 -6.96
N TYR A 235 28.40 -4.05 -6.07
CA TYR A 235 28.45 -3.76 -4.64
C TYR A 235 28.15 -5.01 -3.77
N PRO A 236 29.03 -6.02 -3.78
CA PRO A 236 28.75 -7.33 -3.19
C PRO A 236 28.65 -7.32 -1.65
N HIS A 237 29.09 -6.25 -1.00
CA HIS A 237 29.01 -6.08 0.44
C HIS A 237 27.67 -5.51 0.92
N LEU A 238 26.83 -4.99 0.01
CA LEU A 238 25.53 -4.42 0.35
C LEU A 238 24.44 -5.48 0.38
N LYS A 239 23.78 -5.61 1.53
CA LYS A 239 22.47 -6.26 1.61
C LYS A 239 21.42 -5.37 0.92
N ILE A 240 20.67 -5.95 0.00
CA ILE A 240 19.63 -5.25 -0.76
C ILE A 240 18.26 -5.53 -0.14
N ILE A 241 17.48 -4.48 0.07
CA ILE A 241 16.13 -4.54 0.63
C ILE A 241 15.14 -3.85 -0.32
N MET A 242 13.96 -4.41 -0.50
CA MET A 242 12.80 -3.75 -1.12
C MET A 242 11.58 -3.87 -0.22
N GLU A 243 10.71 -2.87 -0.23
CA GLU A 243 9.54 -2.81 0.65
C GLU A 243 8.23 -2.53 -0.12
N PRO A 244 7.86 -3.37 -1.10
CA PRO A 244 6.60 -3.20 -1.79
C PRO A 244 5.41 -3.35 -0.82
N GLY A 245 4.38 -2.54 -1.03
CA GLY A 245 3.12 -2.62 -0.31
C GLY A 245 2.06 -3.28 -1.18
N SER A 246 1.56 -2.53 -2.17
CA SER A 246 0.52 -2.98 -3.11
C SER A 246 0.83 -4.33 -3.75
N ALA A 247 2.09 -4.64 -4.08
CA ALA A 247 2.40 -5.93 -4.71
C ALA A 247 1.93 -7.14 -3.88
N PHE A 248 1.94 -7.07 -2.54
CA PHE A 248 1.41 -8.14 -1.71
C PHE A 248 -0.12 -8.26 -1.83
N GLY A 249 -0.83 -7.13 -1.78
CA GLY A 249 -2.30 -7.07 -1.82
C GLY A 249 -2.92 -6.98 -3.22
N TRP A 250 -2.10 -6.91 -4.27
CA TRP A 250 -2.53 -6.63 -5.64
C TRP A 250 -3.49 -7.69 -6.17
N GLN A 251 -4.70 -7.27 -6.51
CA GLN A 251 -5.80 -8.08 -7.05
C GLN A 251 -6.13 -9.31 -6.19
N THR A 252 -5.91 -9.21 -4.88
CA THR A 252 -6.16 -10.30 -3.92
C THR A 252 -7.61 -10.40 -3.49
N GLY A 253 -8.46 -9.43 -3.84
CA GLY A 253 -9.86 -9.48 -3.47
C GLY A 253 -10.64 -8.20 -3.73
N PRO A 254 -11.98 -8.28 -3.78
CA PRO A 254 -12.83 -7.12 -4.01
C PRO A 254 -13.42 -6.51 -2.73
N LEU A 255 -14.06 -5.35 -2.91
CA LEU A 255 -15.12 -4.85 -2.06
C LEU A 255 -16.46 -5.22 -2.71
N VAL A 256 -17.25 -6.03 -2.03
CA VAL A 256 -18.62 -6.38 -2.43
C VAL A 256 -19.56 -5.38 -1.77
N THR A 257 -20.44 -4.76 -2.55
CA THR A 257 -21.50 -3.84 -2.10
C THR A 257 -22.81 -4.23 -2.74
N GLN A 258 -23.92 -3.60 -2.34
CA GLN A 258 -25.23 -3.79 -2.97
C GLN A 258 -25.82 -2.46 -3.41
N VAL A 259 -26.55 -2.48 -4.52
CA VAL A 259 -27.42 -1.40 -4.95
C VAL A 259 -28.54 -1.22 -3.92
N VAL A 260 -28.68 -0.01 -3.39
CA VAL A 260 -29.73 0.39 -2.44
C VAL A 260 -30.85 1.13 -3.16
N ASP A 261 -30.51 1.92 -4.17
CA ASP A 261 -31.47 2.69 -4.95
C ASP A 261 -30.88 3.01 -6.34
N VAL A 262 -31.75 3.32 -7.31
CA VAL A 262 -31.39 3.80 -8.64
C VAL A 262 -32.20 5.06 -8.93
N VAL A 263 -31.51 6.19 -9.04
CA VAL A 263 -32.13 7.49 -9.26
C VAL A 263 -31.71 8.08 -10.60
N GLU A 264 -32.52 8.97 -11.17
CA GLU A 264 -32.20 9.69 -12.39
C GLU A 264 -32.52 11.18 -12.22
N ASP A 265 -31.54 12.04 -12.50
CA ASP A 265 -31.73 13.48 -12.62
C ASP A 265 -30.96 13.99 -13.85
N LYS A 266 -31.62 14.84 -14.65
CA LYS A 266 -31.04 15.46 -15.86
C LYS A 266 -30.33 14.46 -16.80
N GLY A 267 -30.89 13.26 -16.95
CA GLY A 267 -30.35 12.20 -17.80
C GLY A 267 -29.15 11.44 -17.22
N ILE A 268 -28.79 11.68 -15.96
CA ILE A 268 -27.74 10.95 -15.25
C ILE A 268 -28.40 9.90 -14.36
N ARG A 269 -28.32 8.63 -14.76
CA ARG A 269 -28.72 7.49 -13.92
C ARG A 269 -27.62 7.20 -12.91
N THR A 270 -27.96 7.19 -11.63
CA THR A 270 -27.03 6.93 -10.52
C THR A 270 -27.50 5.71 -9.72
N ALA A 271 -26.68 4.67 -9.66
CA ALA A 271 -26.88 3.55 -8.74
C ALA A 271 -26.23 3.89 -7.39
N ILE A 272 -27.03 3.95 -6.33
CA ILE A 272 -26.57 4.24 -4.97
C ILE A 272 -26.21 2.92 -4.30
N ILE A 273 -24.99 2.77 -3.81
CA ILE A 273 -24.51 1.55 -3.14
C ILE A 273 -24.49 1.69 -1.61
N ASN A 274 -24.55 0.58 -0.88
CA ASN A 274 -24.39 0.55 0.59
C ASN A 274 -22.92 0.67 1.05
N ALA A 275 -22.12 1.47 0.35
CA ALA A 275 -20.75 1.84 0.70
C ALA A 275 -20.50 3.30 0.27
N SER A 276 -19.34 3.86 0.59
CA SER A 276 -19.00 5.24 0.26
C SER A 276 -17.60 5.29 -0.34
N PHE A 277 -17.41 6.07 -1.41
CA PHE A 277 -16.08 6.33 -1.96
C PHE A 277 -15.23 7.10 -0.95
N THR A 278 -15.80 8.10 -0.28
CA THR A 278 -15.08 8.88 0.74
C THR A 278 -14.66 8.04 1.95
N CYS A 279 -15.51 7.11 2.38
CA CYS A 279 -15.26 6.33 3.59
C CYS A 279 -14.46 5.05 3.32
N HIS A 280 -14.75 4.37 2.21
CA HIS A 280 -14.36 2.97 1.97
C HIS A 280 -13.44 2.80 0.75
N MET A 281 -13.38 3.78 -0.15
CA MET A 281 -12.48 3.77 -1.31
C MET A 281 -11.85 5.16 -1.50
N PRO A 282 -11.25 5.77 -0.46
CA PRO A 282 -10.86 7.18 -0.48
C PRO A 282 -9.89 7.53 -1.60
N ASP A 283 -9.03 6.58 -1.99
CA ASP A 283 -8.06 6.76 -3.08
C ASP A 283 -8.74 7.01 -4.42
N CYS A 284 -9.95 6.48 -4.65
CA CYS A 284 -10.72 6.78 -5.85
C CYS A 284 -11.05 8.29 -5.95
N LEU A 285 -11.07 9.03 -4.85
CA LEU A 285 -11.30 10.48 -4.83
C LEU A 285 -10.00 11.29 -4.64
N GLU A 286 -9.11 10.83 -3.76
CA GLU A 286 -7.83 11.51 -3.46
C GLU A 286 -6.83 11.43 -4.61
N MET A 287 -6.85 10.32 -5.34
CA MET A 287 -6.06 10.08 -6.53
C MET A 287 -7.00 9.59 -7.63
N PRO A 288 -7.78 10.49 -8.26
CA PRO A 288 -9.01 10.12 -8.94
C PRO A 288 -8.78 8.99 -9.95
N TYR A 289 -9.35 7.83 -9.65
CA TYR A 289 -9.32 6.65 -10.50
C TYR A 289 -10.64 5.90 -10.38
N MET A 290 -11.04 5.28 -11.48
CA MET A 290 -12.22 4.44 -11.55
C MET A 290 -11.83 2.99 -11.29
N PRO A 291 -12.24 2.39 -10.16
CA PRO A 291 -11.96 0.98 -9.93
C PRO A 291 -12.63 0.10 -10.96
N ALA A 292 -12.01 -1.03 -11.30
CA ALA A 292 -12.65 -2.02 -12.15
C ALA A 292 -13.86 -2.60 -11.41
N VAL A 293 -15.02 -2.60 -12.07
CA VAL A 293 -16.24 -3.20 -11.57
C VAL A 293 -16.48 -4.49 -12.33
N ARG A 294 -16.63 -5.60 -11.61
CA ARG A 294 -16.86 -6.91 -12.22
C ARG A 294 -18.13 -6.87 -13.07
N ASN A 295 -18.06 -7.45 -14.26
CA ASN A 295 -19.15 -7.49 -15.25
C ASN A 295 -19.65 -6.10 -15.70
N ALA A 296 -18.80 -5.08 -15.61
CA ALA A 296 -19.08 -3.76 -16.15
C ALA A 296 -17.86 -3.19 -16.90
N GLU A 297 -18.13 -2.35 -17.89
CA GLU A 297 -17.14 -1.60 -18.65
C GLU A 297 -16.98 -0.20 -18.04
N THR A 298 -15.74 0.19 -17.71
CA THR A 298 -15.40 1.56 -17.29
C THR A 298 -15.55 2.50 -18.48
N LEU A 299 -16.36 3.55 -18.34
CA LEU A 299 -16.51 4.60 -19.33
C LEU A 299 -15.83 5.89 -18.84
N GLU A 300 -14.68 6.20 -19.43
CA GLU A 300 -13.98 7.47 -19.21
C GLU A 300 -14.74 8.61 -19.87
N VAL A 301 -14.94 9.70 -19.14
CA VAL A 301 -15.66 10.90 -19.63
C VAL A 301 -14.87 12.16 -19.30
N ASP A 302 -14.94 13.14 -20.20
CA ASP A 302 -14.30 14.45 -19.99
C ASP A 302 -15.01 15.29 -18.91
N ASP A 303 -16.32 15.07 -18.73
CA ASP A 303 -17.17 15.83 -17.81
C ASP A 303 -18.02 14.86 -16.97
N PRO A 304 -17.74 14.70 -15.65
CA PRO A 304 -18.47 13.76 -14.80
C PRO A 304 -19.93 14.19 -14.57
N MET A 305 -20.31 15.39 -15.00
CA MET A 305 -21.69 15.90 -14.96
C MET A 305 -22.46 15.65 -16.27
N LYS A 306 -21.89 14.90 -17.22
CA LYS A 306 -22.55 14.49 -18.46
C LYS A 306 -22.47 12.99 -18.64
N ALA A 307 -23.62 12.33 -18.54
CA ALA A 307 -23.71 10.90 -18.80
C ALA A 307 -23.41 10.60 -20.29
N PRO A 308 -22.63 9.55 -20.59
CA PRO A 308 -22.51 9.02 -21.94
C PRO A 308 -23.86 8.53 -22.48
N GLU A 309 -24.01 8.54 -23.80
CA GLU A 309 -25.17 7.93 -24.45
C GLU A 309 -25.06 6.40 -24.47
N GLY A 310 -26.12 5.71 -24.07
CA GLY A 310 -26.20 4.25 -24.16
C GLY A 310 -27.16 3.62 -23.15
N ALA A 311 -27.44 2.33 -23.33
CA ALA A 311 -28.23 1.54 -22.39
C ALA A 311 -27.36 1.06 -21.21
N HIS A 312 -27.98 0.90 -20.04
CA HIS A 312 -27.38 0.32 -18.84
C HIS A 312 -26.12 1.04 -18.34
N ILE A 313 -26.05 2.36 -18.56
CA ILE A 313 -24.96 3.22 -18.08
C ILE A 313 -25.36 3.85 -16.77
N TYR A 314 -24.49 3.72 -15.77
CA TYR A 314 -24.72 4.20 -14.43
C TYR A 314 -23.50 4.92 -13.89
N ARG A 315 -23.73 6.09 -13.31
CA ARG A 315 -22.83 6.63 -12.31
C ARG A 315 -23.02 5.84 -11.02
N ILE A 316 -21.95 5.58 -10.27
CA ILE A 316 -22.09 4.93 -8.97
C ILE A 316 -21.94 5.96 -7.86
N GLY A 317 -22.95 6.08 -7.00
CA GLY A 317 -23.00 6.98 -5.85
C GLY A 317 -22.85 6.21 -4.54
N GLY A 318 -22.10 6.77 -3.60
CA GLY A 318 -21.98 6.26 -2.23
C GLY A 318 -23.13 6.69 -1.32
N ASN A 319 -23.16 6.13 -0.11
CA ASN A 319 -24.21 6.37 0.88
C ASN A 319 -23.89 7.47 1.92
N SER A 320 -22.80 8.22 1.77
CA SER A 320 -22.55 9.37 2.63
C SER A 320 -23.33 10.60 2.19
N CYS A 321 -23.41 11.62 3.05
CA CYS A 321 -24.07 12.89 2.73
C CYS A 321 -23.18 13.84 1.92
N LEU A 322 -21.95 13.46 1.58
CA LEU A 322 -21.06 14.29 0.78
C LEU A 322 -21.56 14.32 -0.66
N SER A 323 -21.80 15.52 -1.20
CA SER A 323 -22.30 15.69 -2.57
C SER A 323 -21.38 15.12 -3.66
N GLY A 324 -20.07 15.03 -3.37
CA GLY A 324 -19.06 14.41 -4.22
C GLY A 324 -18.82 12.92 -3.95
N ASP A 325 -19.66 12.24 -3.16
CA ASP A 325 -19.53 10.81 -2.92
C ASP A 325 -20.10 9.99 -4.08
N PHE A 326 -19.47 10.10 -5.23
CA PHE A 326 -19.75 9.31 -6.42
C PHE A 326 -18.48 9.15 -7.24
N MET A 327 -18.49 8.18 -8.15
CA MET A 327 -17.39 7.97 -9.10
C MET A 327 -17.93 7.63 -10.47
N GLY A 328 -17.23 8.14 -11.50
CA GLY A 328 -17.40 7.98 -12.96
C GLY A 328 -18.67 7.33 -13.51
N PHE A 329 -18.52 6.57 -14.60
CA PHE A 329 -19.63 5.86 -15.25
C PHE A 329 -19.22 4.44 -15.63
N TRP A 330 -20.08 3.47 -15.35
CA TRP A 330 -19.91 2.10 -15.79
C TRP A 330 -21.09 1.66 -16.62
N LYS A 331 -20.79 0.84 -17.64
CA LYS A 331 -21.80 0.20 -18.47
C LYS A 331 -21.93 -1.26 -18.08
N PHE A 332 -23.12 -1.64 -17.67
CA PHE A 332 -23.46 -3.02 -17.31
C PHE A 332 -24.11 -3.73 -18.50
N TYR A 333 -24.15 -5.06 -18.46
CA TYR A 333 -24.79 -5.86 -19.50
C TYR A 333 -26.31 -5.93 -19.37
N HIS A 334 -26.86 -5.46 -18.25
CA HIS A 334 -28.28 -5.50 -17.89
C HIS A 334 -28.67 -4.27 -17.04
N GLU A 335 -29.97 -4.09 -16.81
CA GLU A 335 -30.48 -3.09 -15.87
C GLU A 335 -30.15 -3.50 -14.43
N LEU A 336 -29.55 -2.60 -13.64
CA LEU A 336 -29.24 -2.88 -12.24
C LEU A 336 -30.51 -2.93 -11.40
N GLU A 337 -30.60 -3.93 -10.52
CA GLU A 337 -31.72 -4.10 -9.59
C GLU A 337 -31.32 -3.77 -8.15
N VAL A 338 -32.27 -3.23 -7.37
CA VAL A 338 -32.06 -3.00 -5.92
C VAL A 338 -31.80 -4.33 -5.22
N GLY A 339 -30.74 -4.39 -4.43
CA GLY A 339 -30.25 -5.60 -3.75
C GLY A 339 -29.20 -6.38 -4.53
N GLU A 340 -28.97 -6.07 -5.81
CA GLU A 340 -27.92 -6.68 -6.62
C GLU A 340 -26.53 -6.27 -6.11
N ASN A 341 -25.58 -7.21 -6.17
CA ASN A 341 -24.20 -6.92 -5.80
C ASN A 341 -23.47 -6.11 -6.89
N VAL A 342 -22.76 -5.08 -6.46
CA VAL A 342 -21.73 -4.40 -7.26
C VAL A 342 -20.37 -4.72 -6.66
N ILE A 343 -19.47 -5.29 -7.47
CA ILE A 343 -18.20 -5.84 -7.00
C ILE A 343 -17.06 -5.00 -7.54
N PHE A 344 -16.42 -4.25 -6.65
CA PHE A 344 -15.25 -3.43 -6.95
C PHE A 344 -13.99 -4.25 -6.77
N GLU A 345 -13.26 -4.48 -7.85
CA GLU A 345 -12.03 -5.28 -7.83
C GLU A 345 -10.85 -4.52 -7.21
N ASP A 346 -9.89 -5.28 -6.71
CA ASP A 346 -8.60 -4.78 -6.19
C ASP A 346 -8.72 -3.77 -5.04
N MET A 347 -9.46 -4.16 -4.00
CA MET A 347 -9.84 -3.28 -2.89
C MET A 347 -9.22 -3.66 -1.56
N LEU A 348 -8.05 -4.32 -1.56
CA LEU A 348 -7.39 -4.79 -0.32
C LEU A 348 -6.04 -4.13 -0.02
N HIS A 349 -5.50 -3.33 -0.93
CA HIS A 349 -4.32 -2.51 -0.68
C HIS A 349 -4.70 -1.02 -0.77
N TYR A 350 -4.11 -0.19 0.09
CA TYR A 350 -4.45 1.24 0.26
C TYR A 350 -5.94 1.55 0.51
N THR A 351 -6.74 0.56 0.90
CA THR A 351 -8.15 0.72 1.28
C THR A 351 -8.33 0.66 2.79
N THR A 352 -8.37 -0.53 3.39
CA THR A 352 -8.66 -0.79 4.83
C THR A 352 -7.72 -0.07 5.80
N VAL A 353 -6.55 0.35 5.33
CA VAL A 353 -5.56 1.15 6.08
C VAL A 353 -5.88 2.65 6.10
N LYS A 354 -6.78 3.12 5.24
CA LYS A 354 -7.19 4.52 5.07
C LYS A 354 -8.70 4.75 5.22
N THR A 355 -9.48 3.68 5.33
CA THR A 355 -10.91 3.76 5.52
C THR A 355 -11.28 4.52 6.80
N ASN A 356 -12.43 5.18 6.77
CA ASN A 356 -12.92 5.97 7.88
C ASN A 356 -14.43 5.78 8.04
N THR A 357 -14.99 6.35 9.11
CA THR A 357 -16.41 6.28 9.47
C THR A 357 -17.04 7.67 9.40
N PHE A 358 -16.66 8.47 8.41
CA PHE A 358 -17.27 9.78 8.16
C PHE A 358 -18.79 9.64 8.01
N ASN A 359 -19.54 10.66 8.45
CA ASN A 359 -21.01 10.61 8.62
C ASN A 359 -21.57 9.45 9.47
N GLY A 360 -20.73 8.73 10.23
CA GLY A 360 -21.18 7.54 10.97
C GLY A 360 -21.55 6.38 10.04
N ILE A 361 -21.10 6.40 8.79
CA ILE A 361 -21.29 5.30 7.84
C ILE A 361 -20.61 4.06 8.42
N THR A 362 -21.36 2.96 8.46
CA THR A 362 -20.85 1.68 8.96
C THR A 362 -19.81 1.14 7.99
N HIS A 363 -18.63 0.83 8.52
CA HIS A 363 -17.54 0.27 7.75
C HIS A 363 -17.90 -1.14 7.23
N PRO A 364 -17.56 -1.51 5.98
CA PRO A 364 -17.76 -2.86 5.45
C PRO A 364 -17.07 -3.90 6.35
N SER A 365 -17.65 -5.10 6.47
CA SER A 365 -16.95 -6.18 7.16
C SER A 365 -15.63 -6.51 6.42
N ILE A 366 -14.73 -7.22 7.08
CA ILE A 366 -13.54 -7.80 6.44
C ILE A 366 -13.65 -9.31 6.58
N GLY A 367 -13.49 -10.04 5.48
CA GLY A 367 -13.49 -11.49 5.46
C GLY A 367 -12.38 -12.07 4.61
N ILE A 368 -12.16 -13.37 4.77
CA ILE A 368 -11.24 -14.17 3.97
C ILE A 368 -11.97 -15.41 3.45
N VAL A 369 -11.79 -15.71 2.16
CA VAL A 369 -12.19 -16.99 1.57
C VAL A 369 -10.97 -17.89 1.57
N HIS A 370 -11.07 -18.98 2.33
CA HIS A 370 -10.03 -19.99 2.41
C HIS A 370 -9.96 -20.86 1.15
N LEU A 371 -8.88 -21.64 1.05
CA LEU A 371 -8.65 -22.58 -0.04
C LEU A 371 -9.77 -23.64 -0.21
N ASP A 372 -10.58 -23.89 0.83
CA ASP A 372 -11.73 -24.80 0.79
C ASP A 372 -13.06 -24.11 0.39
N GLY A 373 -13.00 -22.85 -0.04
CA GLY A 373 -14.13 -22.02 -0.48
C GLY A 373 -14.96 -21.41 0.66
N LYS A 374 -14.61 -21.67 1.93
CA LYS A 374 -15.34 -21.09 3.05
C LYS A 374 -14.91 -19.65 3.32
N LEU A 375 -15.90 -18.76 3.38
CA LEU A 375 -15.77 -17.42 3.94
C LEU A 375 -15.74 -17.47 5.48
N GLU A 376 -14.67 -16.93 6.05
CA GLU A 376 -14.52 -16.53 7.45
C GLU A 376 -14.64 -15.00 7.57
N ILE A 377 -15.43 -14.51 8.54
CA ILE A 377 -15.48 -13.09 8.87
C ILE A 377 -14.35 -12.76 9.85
N LEU A 378 -13.42 -11.94 9.40
CA LEU A 378 -12.28 -11.47 10.19
C LEU A 378 -12.67 -10.27 11.06
N ARG A 379 -13.53 -9.38 10.60
CA ARG A 379 -13.99 -8.23 11.40
C ARG A 379 -15.37 -7.79 10.96
N ASP A 380 -16.25 -7.63 11.95
CA ASP A 380 -17.47 -6.84 11.85
C ASP A 380 -17.28 -5.54 12.63
N PHE A 381 -17.77 -4.44 12.06
CA PHE A 381 -17.75 -3.12 12.68
C PHE A 381 -19.14 -2.78 13.22
N SER A 382 -19.15 -2.01 14.31
CA SER A 382 -20.34 -1.70 15.10
C SER A 382 -20.41 -0.21 15.41
N TYR A 383 -21.50 0.20 16.06
CA TYR A 383 -21.65 1.55 16.61
C TYR A 383 -20.48 1.93 17.54
N GLU A 384 -19.94 0.99 18.31
CA GLU A 384 -18.87 1.25 19.25
C GLU A 384 -17.58 1.69 18.57
N ASP A 385 -17.28 1.15 17.38
CA ASP A 385 -16.12 1.54 16.57
C ASP A 385 -16.20 3.01 16.12
N TYR A 386 -17.42 3.51 15.86
CA TYR A 386 -17.66 4.91 15.56
C TYR A 386 -17.57 5.77 16.83
N ARG A 387 -18.23 5.33 17.91
CA ARG A 387 -18.34 6.09 19.17
C ARG A 387 -16.98 6.31 19.83
N SER A 388 -16.15 5.26 19.94
CA SER A 388 -14.87 5.30 20.66
C SER A 388 -13.77 6.11 19.97
N ARG A 389 -14.08 6.75 18.84
CA ARG A 389 -13.19 7.71 18.16
C ARG A 389 -13.49 9.16 18.54
N MET A 390 -14.62 9.41 19.22
CA MET A 390 -15.17 10.74 19.46
C MET A 390 -15.06 11.19 20.93
N ASP A 391 -14.57 10.32 21.82
CA ASP A 391 -14.53 10.53 23.26
C ASP A 391 -13.16 10.92 23.82
#